data_AF-A0A956SQ16-F1
#
_entry.id   AF-A0A956SQ16-F1
#
_cell.length_a   1.000
_cell.length_b   1.000
_cell.length_c   1.000
_cell.angle_alpha   90.00
_cell.angle_beta   90.00
_cell.angle_gamma   90.00
#
_symmetry.space_group_name_H-M   'P 1'
#
loop_
_entity.id
_entity.type
_entity.pdbx_description
1 polymer ?
#
loop_
_entity_poly.entity_id
_entity_poly.type
_entity_poly.pdbx_seq_one_letter_code
_entity_poly.pdbx_strand_id
1 'polypeptide(L)'
;MKTFDARLGALGDLDPSLLGPLVSAVSDVALLIDPQGVVADVLVSGDDLPADDVRGWLGRSWADSATTESREKIADMLDEARARGLSSRRQVNHPSPHGPDLPVSYVVLSLGGDGHLVALGRDLHVQSVLQQRLAEAQQAMERDYWRMRHIETRYRLLFQLSSEAVLVVDAGTLKIVDANSAVGRLFGVPAKRLVGRVFPIDFDEESDVAVREVLAAVRNSGRSEERRLRTITGTAVAFGASLVRQDGTSLFLIRMMPIAEGTQVTTVSEEGRLESVVEAAPDGIVVTDLEGRVLVANRGFLDLAQLAAEDQVRGQPLERWVGRPGADVGVLLSTLREHGVARLFATGVRGEYCSTAEVELSAAVTRTGREPVVGIIMRDIGRRLANRSGGARDLGRAVKQLTSLVGRVSLPDLVRDTTDLVERHFIEAALELTEQNRTSAAEVLGVSRQSLYVKLRRYNVGRDDAPRSGSEPSS
;
A
#
# COMPACT_ATOMS: atom_id res chain seq x y z
N MET A 1 -31.13 36.61 33.17
CA MET A 1 -31.38 35.68 34.30
C MET A 1 -32.89 35.67 34.53
N LYS A 2 -33.58 34.55 34.30
CA LYS A 2 -34.99 34.42 34.70
C LYS A 2 -34.99 34.08 36.19
N THR A 3 -35.20 35.06 37.04
CA THR A 3 -35.38 34.85 38.48
C THR A 3 -36.79 34.29 38.73
N PHE A 4 -36.93 33.34 39.64
CA PHE A 4 -38.23 32.86 40.10
C PHE A 4 -39.03 34.02 40.71
N ASP A 5 -40.26 34.25 40.24
CA ASP A 5 -41.11 35.38 40.65
C ASP A 5 -42.22 34.99 41.66
N ALA A 6 -42.02 33.91 42.42
CA ALA A 6 -42.98 33.50 43.45
C ALA A 6 -42.33 32.73 44.59
N ARG A 7 -42.48 33.23 45.83
CA ARG A 7 -42.25 32.55 47.11
C ARG A 7 -40.85 31.91 47.29
N LEU A 8 -39.78 32.70 47.21
CA LEU A 8 -38.45 32.32 47.69
C LEU A 8 -38.42 31.84 49.16
N GLY A 9 -39.42 32.21 49.98
CA GLY A 9 -39.56 31.70 51.35
C GLY A 9 -39.75 30.19 51.46
N ALA A 10 -40.30 29.52 50.42
CA ALA A 10 -40.42 28.06 50.42
C ALA A 10 -39.09 27.32 50.15
N LEU A 11 -38.09 28.03 49.59
CA LEU A 11 -36.72 27.54 49.44
C LEU A 11 -35.83 27.90 50.64
N GLY A 12 -36.23 28.87 51.45
CA GLY A 12 -35.49 29.32 52.64
C GLY A 12 -35.53 28.32 53.80
N ASP A 13 -36.62 27.56 53.93
CA ASP A 13 -36.83 26.51 54.96
C ASP A 13 -36.65 25.09 54.40
N LEU A 14 -35.82 24.90 53.36
CA LEU A 14 -35.50 23.57 52.86
C LEU A 14 -34.78 22.77 53.95
N ASP A 15 -35.34 21.61 54.29
CA ASP A 15 -34.69 20.63 55.16
C ASP A 15 -33.31 20.27 54.58
N PRO A 16 -32.23 20.34 55.37
CA PRO A 16 -30.88 19.96 54.91
C PRO A 16 -30.81 18.57 54.24
N SER A 17 -31.71 17.66 54.61
CA SER A 17 -31.82 16.33 54.00
C SER A 17 -32.30 16.32 52.54
N LEU A 18 -32.98 17.39 52.08
CA LEU A 18 -33.50 17.53 50.72
C LEU A 18 -32.53 18.23 49.76
N LEU A 19 -31.48 18.88 50.28
CA LEU A 19 -30.47 19.57 49.47
C LEU A 19 -29.62 18.60 48.65
N GLY A 20 -29.21 17.47 49.24
CA GLY A 20 -28.45 16.43 48.54
C GLY A 20 -29.17 15.90 47.30
N PRO A 21 -30.41 15.38 47.43
CA PRO A 21 -31.20 14.89 46.30
C PRO A 21 -31.46 15.96 45.22
N LEU A 22 -31.67 17.22 45.61
CA LEU A 22 -31.90 18.31 44.64
C LEU A 22 -30.64 18.64 43.83
N VAL A 23 -29.48 18.65 44.47
CA VAL A 23 -28.18 18.84 43.80
C VAL A 23 -27.86 17.64 42.90
N SER A 24 -28.11 16.42 43.36
CA SER A 24 -27.99 15.20 42.57
C SER A 24 -28.85 15.19 41.31
N ALA A 25 -30.03 15.80 41.34
CA ALA A 25 -30.93 15.85 40.19
C ALA A 25 -30.48 16.84 39.09
N VAL A 26 -29.60 17.79 39.41
CA VAL A 26 -29.21 18.89 38.52
C VAL A 26 -27.73 18.85 38.12
N SER A 27 -26.92 18.09 38.86
CA SER A 27 -25.47 17.94 38.63
C SER A 27 -25.04 16.48 38.71
N ASP A 28 -24.07 16.11 37.88
CA ASP A 28 -23.48 14.77 37.89
C ASP A 28 -22.40 14.67 38.98
N VAL A 29 -21.77 15.79 39.32
CA VAL A 29 -20.84 15.95 40.44
C VAL A 29 -21.03 17.30 41.11
N ALA A 30 -20.99 17.36 42.43
CA ALA A 30 -20.98 18.59 43.19
C ALA A 30 -19.84 18.58 44.21
N LEU A 31 -19.13 19.70 44.32
CA LEU A 31 -18.02 19.89 45.24
C LEU A 31 -18.36 21.02 46.21
N LEU A 32 -18.28 20.74 47.51
CA LEU A 32 -18.26 21.78 48.54
C LEU A 32 -16.82 22.22 48.74
N ILE A 33 -16.56 23.51 48.62
CA ILE A 33 -15.22 24.09 48.65
C ILE A 33 -15.14 25.10 49.80
N ASP A 34 -14.10 24.98 50.61
CA ASP A 34 -13.85 25.90 51.72
C ASP A 34 -13.31 27.27 51.22
N PRO A 35 -13.22 28.29 52.10
CA PRO A 35 -12.70 29.59 51.71
C PRO A 35 -11.25 29.57 51.15
N GLN A 36 -10.47 28.54 51.49
CA GLN A 36 -9.09 28.33 51.06
C GLN A 36 -8.99 27.62 49.70
N GLY A 37 -10.10 27.14 49.14
CA GLY A 37 -10.13 26.43 47.85
C GLY A 37 -9.90 24.93 47.96
N VAL A 38 -10.04 24.36 49.16
CA VAL A 38 -9.93 22.92 49.44
C VAL A 38 -11.31 22.28 49.33
N VAL A 39 -11.38 21.09 48.73
CA VAL A 39 -12.62 20.32 48.60
C VAL A 39 -12.98 19.72 49.97
N ALA A 40 -14.02 20.28 50.60
CA ALA A 40 -14.52 19.86 51.90
C ALA A 40 -15.46 18.64 51.79
N ASP A 41 -16.27 18.59 50.74
CA ASP A 41 -17.19 17.47 50.49
C ASP A 41 -17.41 17.24 48.99
N VAL A 42 -17.78 16.02 48.62
CA VAL A 42 -17.98 15.57 47.24
C VAL A 42 -19.25 14.73 47.16
N LEU A 43 -20.15 15.13 46.28
CA LEU A 43 -21.34 14.39 45.93
C LEU A 43 -21.25 13.98 44.45
N VAL A 44 -21.34 12.67 44.19
CA VAL A 44 -21.35 12.10 42.83
C VAL A 44 -22.74 11.53 42.59
N SER A 45 -23.34 11.89 41.45
CA SER A 45 -24.70 11.49 41.08
C SER A 45 -24.81 10.92 39.67
N GLY A 46 -23.80 11.13 38.82
CA GLY A 46 -23.72 10.47 37.51
C GLY A 46 -23.27 9.02 37.62
N ASP A 47 -24.03 8.10 37.02
CA ASP A 47 -23.72 6.65 37.00
C ASP A 47 -22.41 6.31 36.27
N ASP A 48 -22.00 7.15 35.32
CA ASP A 48 -20.82 6.95 34.47
C ASP A 48 -19.54 7.59 35.02
N LEU A 49 -19.61 8.31 36.15
CA LEU A 49 -18.45 8.94 36.77
C LEU A 49 -17.70 7.94 37.68
N PRO A 50 -16.37 7.84 37.58
CA PRO A 50 -15.57 6.99 38.47
C PRO A 50 -15.58 7.57 39.89
N ALA A 51 -16.54 7.13 40.71
CA ALA A 51 -16.79 7.69 42.03
C ALA A 51 -15.55 7.67 42.96
N ASP A 52 -14.69 6.66 42.81
CA ASP A 52 -13.46 6.53 43.59
C ASP A 52 -12.41 7.59 43.21
N ASP A 53 -12.31 7.93 41.92
CA ASP A 53 -11.40 8.97 41.43
C ASP A 53 -11.82 10.37 41.95
N VAL A 54 -13.12 10.66 41.90
CA VAL A 54 -13.68 11.94 42.36
C VAL A 54 -13.62 12.08 43.88
N ARG A 55 -13.89 11.00 44.62
CA ARG A 55 -13.72 10.98 46.09
C ARG A 55 -12.28 11.20 46.53
N GLY A 56 -11.31 10.86 45.69
CA GLY A 56 -9.89 11.13 45.91
C GLY A 56 -9.53 12.63 45.98
N TRP A 57 -10.45 13.52 45.59
CA TRP A 57 -10.26 14.98 45.68
C TRP A 57 -10.55 15.55 47.07
N LEU A 58 -11.24 14.79 47.93
CA LEU A 58 -11.57 15.20 49.30
C LEU A 58 -10.31 15.60 50.07
N GLY A 59 -10.36 16.77 50.70
CA GLY A 59 -9.27 17.34 51.50
C GLY A 59 -8.09 17.89 50.69
N ARG A 60 -8.19 17.96 49.36
CA ARG A 60 -7.15 18.54 48.49
C ARG A 60 -7.59 19.88 47.92
N SER A 61 -6.64 20.71 47.51
CA SER A 61 -6.94 21.90 46.72
C SER A 61 -7.65 21.47 45.43
N TRP A 62 -8.77 22.13 45.10
CA TRP A 62 -9.52 21.79 43.88
C TRP A 62 -8.64 21.99 42.62
N ALA A 63 -7.76 22.99 42.61
CA ALA A 63 -6.82 23.21 41.51
C ALA A 63 -5.85 22.02 41.31
N ASP A 64 -5.46 21.33 42.39
CA ASP A 64 -4.55 20.17 42.29
C ASP A 64 -5.25 18.91 41.75
N SER A 65 -6.58 18.87 41.80
CA SER A 65 -7.39 17.79 41.22
C SER A 65 -7.53 17.89 39.70
N ALA A 66 -7.06 18.97 39.06
CA ALA A 66 -7.26 19.23 37.64
C ALA A 66 -5.95 19.27 36.84
N THR A 67 -6.04 19.13 35.52
CA THR A 67 -4.91 19.25 34.60
C THR A 67 -4.31 20.66 34.66
N THR A 68 -3.02 20.79 34.31
CA THR A 68 -2.27 22.05 34.38
C THR A 68 -3.00 23.21 33.71
N GLU A 69 -3.59 22.99 32.53
CA GLU A 69 -4.35 24.00 31.77
C GLU A 69 -5.68 24.39 32.41
N SER A 70 -6.23 23.54 33.29
CA SER A 70 -7.52 23.78 33.96
C SER A 70 -7.38 24.47 35.31
N ARG A 71 -6.16 24.55 35.88
CA ARG A 71 -5.89 25.16 37.18
C ARG A 71 -6.22 26.65 37.21
N GLU A 72 -5.79 27.38 36.17
CA GLU A 72 -6.08 28.81 36.02
C GLU A 72 -7.58 29.04 35.86
N LYS A 73 -8.27 28.17 35.12
CA LYS A 73 -9.73 28.24 34.96
C LYS A 73 -10.46 28.06 36.29
N ILE A 74 -9.98 27.15 37.15
CA ILE A 74 -10.52 26.95 38.49
C ILE A 74 -10.33 28.21 39.35
N ALA A 75 -9.12 28.77 39.36
CA ALA A 75 -8.83 29.99 40.13
C ALA A 75 -9.77 31.14 39.71
N ASP A 76 -9.91 31.37 38.41
CA ASP A 76 -10.83 32.37 37.86
C ASP A 76 -12.29 32.13 38.30
N MET A 77 -12.75 30.87 38.29
CA MET A 77 -14.12 30.54 38.69
C MET A 77 -14.38 30.79 40.17
N LEU A 78 -13.41 30.46 41.03
CA LEU A 78 -13.49 30.72 42.46
C LEU A 78 -13.52 32.23 42.73
N ASP A 79 -12.67 33.00 42.06
CA ASP A 79 -12.61 34.46 42.22
C ASP A 79 -13.86 35.16 41.67
N GLU A 80 -14.37 34.73 40.51
CA GLU A 80 -15.66 35.20 39.97
C GLU A 80 -16.82 34.92 40.93
N ALA A 81 -16.88 33.71 41.50
CA ALA A 81 -17.93 33.33 42.44
C ALA A 81 -17.86 34.12 43.75
N ARG A 82 -16.65 34.40 44.28
CA ARG A 82 -16.46 35.26 45.45
C ARG A 82 -16.87 36.70 45.18
N ALA A 83 -16.53 37.24 44.01
CA ALA A 83 -16.79 38.64 43.67
C ALA A 83 -18.25 38.91 43.28
N ARG A 84 -18.90 37.98 42.55
CA ARG A 84 -20.23 38.19 41.95
C ARG A 84 -21.31 37.24 42.46
N GLY A 85 -20.95 36.29 43.32
CA GLY A 85 -21.83 35.24 43.84
C GLY A 85 -22.00 34.03 42.91
N LEU A 86 -21.60 34.14 41.63
CA LEU A 86 -21.74 33.11 40.60
C LEU A 86 -20.63 33.22 39.55
N SER A 87 -20.00 32.10 39.22
CA SER A 87 -19.01 32.02 38.14
C SER A 87 -19.65 31.83 36.76
N SER A 88 -18.91 32.20 35.72
CA SER A 88 -19.16 31.69 34.37
C SER A 88 -19.00 30.17 34.32
N ARG A 89 -19.71 29.52 33.40
CA ARG A 89 -19.55 28.09 33.16
C ARG A 89 -18.25 27.83 32.43
N ARG A 90 -17.41 26.93 32.95
CA ARG A 90 -16.16 26.53 32.28
C ARG A 90 -15.95 25.02 32.34
N GLN A 91 -15.23 24.49 31.36
CA GLN A 91 -14.80 23.11 31.33
C GLN A 91 -13.47 22.95 32.08
N VAL A 92 -13.45 22.02 33.03
CA VAL A 92 -12.29 21.59 33.80
C VAL A 92 -12.03 20.13 33.46
N ASN A 93 -10.80 19.82 33.06
CA ASN A 93 -10.39 18.44 32.80
C ASN A 93 -9.67 17.90 34.04
N HIS A 94 -10.11 16.74 34.52
CA HIS A 94 -9.50 16.04 35.65
C HIS A 94 -8.71 14.82 35.14
N PRO A 95 -7.47 14.61 35.58
CA PRO A 95 -6.71 13.44 35.18
C PRO A 95 -7.35 12.17 35.76
N SER A 96 -7.62 11.17 34.92
CA SER A 96 -8.07 9.85 35.38
C SER A 96 -6.88 8.87 35.43
N PRO A 97 -6.72 8.08 36.51
CA PRO A 97 -5.68 7.03 36.57
C PRO A 97 -5.92 5.88 35.58
N HIS A 98 -7.17 5.71 35.13
CA HIS A 98 -7.64 4.52 34.41
C HIS A 98 -8.09 4.79 32.97
N GLY A 99 -7.88 6.01 32.44
CA GLY A 99 -8.40 6.37 31.13
C GLY A 99 -8.05 7.78 30.67
N PRO A 100 -8.75 8.30 29.63
CA PRO A 100 -8.61 9.69 29.21
C PRO A 100 -9.06 10.64 30.33
N ASP A 101 -8.57 11.88 30.29
CA ASP A 101 -8.99 12.93 31.22
C ASP A 101 -10.51 13.06 31.23
N LEU A 102 -11.07 13.25 32.42
CA LEU A 102 -12.50 13.40 32.68
C LEU A 102 -12.89 14.89 32.50
N PRO A 103 -13.62 15.25 31.43
CA PRO A 103 -14.04 16.63 31.21
C PRO A 103 -15.36 16.92 31.94
N VAL A 104 -15.33 17.87 32.87
CA VAL A 104 -16.53 18.28 33.62
C VAL A 104 -16.78 19.78 33.43
N SER A 105 -18.02 20.13 33.12
CA SER A 105 -18.45 21.53 33.02
C SER A 105 -18.97 22.03 34.35
N TYR A 106 -18.24 22.94 35.00
CA TYR A 106 -18.59 23.48 36.30
C TYR A 106 -19.24 24.86 36.22
N VAL A 107 -20.05 25.16 37.24
CA VAL A 107 -20.47 26.50 37.66
C VAL A 107 -20.28 26.57 39.17
N VAL A 108 -19.64 27.64 39.66
CA VAL A 108 -19.39 27.85 41.09
C VAL A 108 -20.35 28.89 41.65
N LEU A 109 -21.00 28.57 42.76
CA LEU A 109 -21.94 29.40 43.50
C LEU A 109 -21.36 29.72 44.89
N SER A 110 -21.55 30.95 45.36
CA SER A 110 -21.24 31.32 46.74
C SER A 110 -22.45 31.11 47.65
N LEU A 111 -22.28 30.38 48.76
CA LEU A 111 -23.39 30.06 49.68
C LEU A 111 -23.75 31.19 50.66
N GLY A 112 -22.91 32.21 50.81
CA GLY A 112 -23.12 33.29 51.78
C GLY A 112 -22.94 32.81 53.24
N GLY A 113 -22.71 33.74 54.16
CA GLY A 113 -22.50 33.44 55.60
C GLY A 113 -21.06 33.07 55.96
N ASP A 114 -20.55 31.95 55.42
CA ASP A 114 -19.29 31.33 55.90
C ASP A 114 -18.16 31.30 54.85
N GLY A 115 -18.34 31.95 53.70
CA GLY A 115 -17.34 32.00 52.61
C GLY A 115 -17.17 30.69 51.83
N HIS A 116 -18.00 29.68 52.10
CA HIS A 116 -18.02 28.42 51.36
C HIS A 116 -18.60 28.58 49.96
N LEU A 117 -18.07 27.79 49.04
CA LEU A 117 -18.43 27.77 47.62
C LEU A 117 -18.94 26.37 47.24
N VAL A 118 -19.88 26.29 46.30
CA VAL A 118 -20.36 25.03 45.74
C VAL A 118 -20.10 25.02 44.24
N ALA A 119 -19.30 24.06 43.78
CA ALA A 119 -19.10 23.82 42.35
C ALA A 119 -20.06 22.72 41.87
N LEU A 120 -20.96 23.07 40.96
CA LEU A 120 -21.89 22.14 40.32
C LEU A 120 -21.35 21.76 38.95
N GLY A 121 -21.01 20.48 38.78
CA GLY A 121 -20.40 19.89 37.61
C GLY A 121 -21.37 19.03 36.81
N ARG A 122 -21.30 19.14 35.48
CA ARG A 122 -21.97 18.25 34.53
C ARG A 122 -20.93 17.48 33.73
N ASP A 123 -21.07 16.17 33.67
CA ASP A 123 -20.18 15.31 32.92
C ASP A 123 -20.32 15.58 31.42
N LEU A 124 -19.18 15.80 30.75
CA LEU A 124 -19.10 15.99 29.30
C LEU A 124 -18.53 14.75 28.59
N HIS A 125 -18.19 13.68 29.32
CA HIS A 125 -17.57 12.48 28.75
C HIS A 125 -18.44 11.87 27.63
N VAL A 126 -19.75 11.71 27.85
CA VAL A 126 -20.69 11.20 26.83
C VAL A 126 -20.67 12.05 25.57
N GLN A 127 -20.64 13.39 25.71
CA GLN A 127 -20.60 14.30 24.57
C GLN A 127 -19.25 14.23 23.85
N SER A 128 -18.14 14.14 24.59
CA SER A 128 -16.79 14.02 24.03
C SER A 128 -16.63 12.73 23.22
N VAL A 129 -17.09 11.59 23.75
CA VAL A 129 -17.05 10.30 23.06
C VAL A 129 -17.88 10.34 21.77
N LEU A 130 -19.07 10.94 21.79
CA LEU A 130 -19.89 11.10 20.59
C LEU A 130 -19.23 12.00 19.55
N GLN A 131 -18.64 13.12 19.96
CA GLN A 131 -17.91 14.02 19.07
C GLN A 131 -16.70 13.32 18.44
N GLN A 132 -15.95 12.54 19.22
CA GLN A 132 -14.82 11.77 18.71
C GLN A 132 -15.28 10.71 17.70
N ARG A 133 -16.32 9.93 18.02
CA ARG A 133 -16.88 8.93 17.08
C ARG A 133 -17.38 9.56 15.79
N LEU A 134 -18.00 10.74 15.87
CA LEU A 134 -18.45 11.47 14.69
C LEU A 134 -17.26 11.91 13.83
N ALA A 135 -16.20 12.46 14.44
CA ALA A 135 -15.00 12.88 13.74
C ALA A 135 -14.29 11.70 13.06
N GLU A 136 -14.16 10.57 13.77
CA GLU A 136 -13.57 9.34 13.23
C GLU A 136 -14.38 8.80 12.04
N ALA A 137 -15.72 8.79 12.15
CA ALA A 137 -16.60 8.39 11.06
C ALA A 137 -16.47 9.32 9.84
N GLN A 138 -16.43 10.64 10.06
CA GLN A 138 -16.22 11.61 8.98
C GLN A 138 -14.88 11.40 8.27
N GLN A 139 -13.79 11.23 9.03
CA GLN A 139 -12.47 10.97 8.45
C GLN A 139 -12.41 9.65 7.67
N ALA A 140 -13.08 8.60 8.14
CA ALA A 140 -13.17 7.34 7.43
C ALA A 140 -13.93 7.51 6.09
N MET A 141 -15.08 8.18 6.12
CA MET A 141 -15.87 8.47 4.92
C MET A 141 -15.10 9.31 3.89
N GLU A 142 -14.35 10.31 4.34
CA GLU A 142 -13.50 11.13 3.46
C GLU A 142 -12.40 10.30 2.80
N ARG A 143 -11.72 9.45 3.57
CA ARG A 143 -10.67 8.55 3.04
C ARG A 143 -11.24 7.62 1.97
N ASP A 144 -12.40 7.03 2.22
CA ASP A 144 -13.07 6.14 1.27
C ASP A 144 -13.51 6.90 0.01
N TYR A 145 -14.04 8.11 0.15
CA TYR A 145 -14.39 8.98 -0.97
C TYR A 145 -13.16 9.29 -1.84
N TRP A 146 -12.05 9.71 -1.24
CA TRP A 146 -10.81 9.99 -1.95
C TRP A 146 -10.25 8.75 -2.65
N ARG A 147 -10.31 7.59 -1.98
CA ARG A 147 -9.87 6.32 -2.55
C ARG A 147 -10.69 5.94 -3.78
N MET A 148 -12.02 6.04 -3.68
CA MET A 148 -12.92 5.75 -4.79
C MET A 148 -12.66 6.69 -5.98
N ARG A 149 -12.52 7.99 -5.71
CA ARG A 149 -12.25 8.99 -6.75
C ARG A 149 -10.88 8.76 -7.42
N HIS A 150 -9.87 8.34 -6.67
CA HIS A 150 -8.56 8.02 -7.21
C HIS A 150 -8.61 6.77 -8.12
N ILE A 151 -9.31 5.72 -7.68
CA ILE A 151 -9.54 4.50 -8.49
C ILE A 151 -10.31 4.85 -9.77
N GLU A 152 -11.39 5.63 -9.67
CA GLU A 152 -12.18 6.06 -10.82
C GLU A 152 -11.33 6.87 -11.81
N THR A 153 -10.55 7.84 -11.32
CA THR A 153 -9.69 8.67 -12.16
C THR A 153 -8.64 7.82 -12.86
N ARG A 154 -7.99 6.89 -12.13
CA ARG A 154 -7.00 5.98 -12.71
C ARG A 154 -7.62 5.06 -13.76
N TYR A 155 -8.81 4.50 -13.50
CA TYR A 155 -9.57 3.72 -14.48
C TYR A 155 -9.85 4.55 -15.73
N ARG A 156 -10.40 5.76 -15.59
CA ARG A 156 -10.72 6.63 -16.73
C ARG A 156 -9.48 6.96 -17.55
N LEU A 157 -8.34 7.24 -16.91
CA LEU A 157 -7.08 7.51 -17.61
C LEU A 157 -6.57 6.29 -18.37
N LEU A 158 -6.48 5.12 -17.71
CA LEU A 158 -6.03 3.87 -18.35
C LEU A 158 -6.95 3.46 -19.50
N PHE A 159 -8.26 3.58 -19.29
CA PHE A 159 -9.26 3.28 -20.30
C PHE A 159 -9.11 4.19 -21.52
N GLN A 160 -8.98 5.51 -21.32
CA GLN A 160 -8.87 6.49 -22.41
C GLN A 160 -7.51 6.47 -23.14
N LEU A 161 -6.42 6.15 -22.44
CA LEU A 161 -5.06 6.07 -23.01
C LEU A 161 -4.78 4.75 -23.72
N SER A 162 -5.60 3.71 -23.52
CA SER A 162 -5.43 2.44 -24.21
C SER A 162 -5.45 2.62 -25.74
N SER A 163 -4.50 1.97 -26.41
CA SER A 163 -4.40 1.92 -27.86
C SER A 163 -5.41 0.96 -28.50
N GLU A 164 -5.85 -0.06 -27.75
CA GLU A 164 -6.89 -1.01 -28.17
C GLU A 164 -8.28 -0.36 -28.07
N ALA A 165 -9.14 -0.52 -29.08
CA ALA A 165 -10.48 0.06 -29.05
C ALA A 165 -11.37 -0.77 -28.13
N VAL A 166 -11.78 -0.20 -27.00
CA VAL A 166 -12.59 -0.88 -25.98
C VAL A 166 -13.92 -0.15 -25.82
N LEU A 167 -15.00 -0.91 -25.98
CA LEU A 167 -16.38 -0.45 -25.87
C LEU A 167 -17.09 -1.23 -24.76
N VAL A 168 -17.77 -0.50 -23.88
CA VAL A 168 -18.59 -1.07 -22.80
C VAL A 168 -20.06 -0.92 -23.18
N VAL A 169 -20.80 -2.03 -23.24
CA VAL A 169 -22.20 -2.05 -23.69
C VAL A 169 -23.06 -2.73 -22.64
N ASP A 170 -24.21 -2.16 -22.32
CA ASP A 170 -25.19 -2.78 -21.44
C ASP A 170 -25.81 -4.01 -22.10
N ALA A 171 -25.77 -5.17 -21.43
CA ALA A 171 -26.23 -6.42 -22.02
C ALA A 171 -27.77 -6.50 -22.11
N GLY A 172 -28.53 -5.71 -21.34
CA GLY A 172 -29.99 -5.72 -21.42
C GLY A 172 -30.49 -4.92 -22.63
N THR A 173 -29.99 -3.69 -22.76
CA THR A 173 -30.47 -2.68 -23.71
C THR A 173 -29.61 -2.55 -24.96
N LEU A 174 -28.42 -3.17 -24.97
CA LEU A 174 -27.38 -2.99 -25.98
C LEU A 174 -26.93 -1.53 -26.16
N LYS A 175 -27.19 -0.66 -25.18
CA LYS A 175 -26.72 0.72 -25.21
C LYS A 175 -25.26 0.80 -24.80
N ILE A 176 -24.49 1.62 -25.52
CA ILE A 176 -23.10 1.91 -25.19
C ILE A 176 -23.06 2.72 -23.90
N VAL A 177 -22.41 2.17 -22.88
CA VAL A 177 -22.22 2.80 -21.56
C VAL A 177 -20.95 3.63 -21.55
N ASP A 178 -19.86 3.12 -22.13
CA ASP A 178 -18.57 3.82 -22.18
C ASP A 178 -17.78 3.43 -23.43
N ALA A 179 -16.95 4.35 -23.90
CA ALA A 179 -16.12 4.19 -25.08
C ALA A 179 -14.80 4.93 -24.91
N ASN A 180 -13.68 4.26 -25.19
CA ASN A 180 -12.37 4.90 -25.12
C ASN A 180 -12.03 5.71 -26.38
N SER A 181 -10.94 6.47 -26.30
CA SER A 181 -10.47 7.31 -27.42
C SER A 181 -10.14 6.50 -28.69
N ALA A 182 -9.69 5.26 -28.53
CA ALA A 182 -9.37 4.35 -29.64
C ALA A 182 -10.63 3.93 -30.43
N VAL A 183 -11.76 3.71 -29.77
CA VAL A 183 -13.06 3.50 -30.46
C VAL A 183 -13.39 4.67 -31.37
N GLY A 184 -13.20 5.89 -30.89
CA GLY A 184 -13.52 7.08 -31.68
C GLY A 184 -12.62 7.27 -32.90
N ARG A 185 -11.35 6.84 -32.80
CA ARG A 185 -10.43 6.78 -33.95
C ARG A 185 -10.84 5.72 -34.95
N LEU A 186 -11.32 4.57 -34.48
CA LEU A 186 -11.74 3.45 -35.33
C LEU A 186 -12.99 3.76 -36.16
N PHE A 187 -14.03 4.33 -35.54
CA PHE A 187 -15.28 4.67 -36.23
C PHE A 187 -15.28 6.08 -36.85
N GLY A 188 -14.24 6.88 -36.62
CA GLY A 188 -14.18 8.27 -37.12
C GLY A 188 -15.16 9.23 -36.43
N VAL A 189 -15.76 8.83 -35.31
CA VAL A 189 -16.74 9.62 -34.54
C VAL A 189 -16.23 9.81 -33.11
N PRO A 190 -16.31 11.02 -32.51
CA PRO A 190 -15.89 11.22 -31.13
C PRO A 190 -16.58 10.24 -30.17
N ALA A 191 -15.81 9.54 -29.33
CA ALA A 191 -16.31 8.51 -28.41
C ALA A 191 -17.50 8.98 -27.54
N LYS A 192 -17.50 10.26 -27.13
CA LYS A 192 -18.61 10.88 -26.38
C LYS A 192 -19.96 10.87 -27.11
N ARG A 193 -19.98 10.84 -28.45
CA ARG A 193 -21.22 10.77 -29.25
C ARG A 193 -21.72 9.34 -29.45
N LEU A 194 -20.88 8.35 -29.17
CA LEU A 194 -21.23 6.93 -29.26
C LEU A 194 -21.94 6.46 -28.00
N VAL A 195 -21.59 7.01 -26.84
CA VAL A 195 -22.25 6.74 -25.56
C VAL A 195 -23.76 7.02 -25.66
N GLY A 196 -24.57 6.05 -25.24
CA GLY A 196 -26.03 6.08 -25.27
C GLY A 196 -26.68 5.54 -26.54
N ARG A 197 -25.91 5.31 -27.62
CA ARG A 197 -26.41 4.67 -28.85
C ARG A 197 -26.54 3.16 -28.66
N VAL A 198 -27.42 2.53 -29.44
CA VAL A 198 -27.58 1.08 -29.48
C VAL A 198 -26.48 0.49 -30.37
N PHE A 199 -25.79 -0.52 -29.87
CA PHE A 199 -24.76 -1.29 -30.58
C PHE A 199 -25.40 -2.54 -31.23
N PRO A 200 -24.99 -2.99 -32.44
CA PRO A 200 -23.82 -2.58 -33.24
C PRO A 200 -23.98 -1.23 -33.97
N ILE A 201 -22.86 -0.57 -34.28
CA ILE A 201 -22.81 0.67 -35.06
C ILE A 201 -21.69 0.59 -36.11
N ASP A 202 -21.91 1.19 -37.27
CA ASP A 202 -20.91 1.35 -38.34
C ASP A 202 -20.23 0.04 -38.81
N PHE A 203 -20.98 -1.07 -38.79
CA PHE A 203 -20.65 -2.34 -39.45
C PHE A 203 -21.43 -2.51 -40.75
N ASP A 204 -20.89 -3.28 -41.71
CA ASP A 204 -21.67 -3.72 -42.87
C ASP A 204 -22.78 -4.72 -42.47
N GLU A 205 -23.73 -4.97 -43.38
CA GLU A 205 -24.93 -5.76 -43.08
C GLU A 205 -24.60 -7.20 -42.67
N GLU A 206 -23.56 -7.80 -43.28
CA GLU A 206 -23.09 -9.15 -42.95
C GLU A 206 -22.40 -9.18 -41.56
N SER A 207 -21.56 -8.19 -41.26
CA SER A 207 -20.88 -8.09 -39.97
C SER A 207 -21.84 -7.74 -38.84
N ASP A 208 -22.90 -6.95 -39.07
CA ASP A 208 -23.90 -6.62 -38.05
C ASP A 208 -24.60 -7.88 -37.53
N VAL A 209 -24.99 -8.79 -38.44
CA VAL A 209 -25.56 -10.11 -38.07
C VAL A 209 -24.54 -10.92 -37.27
N ALA A 210 -23.29 -11.01 -37.75
CA ALA A 210 -22.23 -11.73 -37.07
C ALA A 210 -21.93 -11.20 -35.65
N VAL A 211 -21.98 -9.88 -35.45
CA VAL A 211 -21.83 -9.26 -34.12
C VAL A 211 -22.94 -9.71 -33.18
N ARG A 212 -24.20 -9.69 -33.63
CA ARG A 212 -25.34 -10.10 -32.81
C ARG A 212 -25.26 -11.57 -32.41
N GLU A 213 -24.84 -12.44 -33.33
CA GLU A 213 -24.57 -13.85 -33.04
C GLU A 213 -23.49 -14.02 -31.97
N VAL A 214 -22.37 -13.29 -32.10
CA VAL A 214 -21.30 -13.32 -31.11
C VAL A 214 -21.79 -12.85 -29.74
N LEU A 215 -22.52 -11.73 -29.67
CA LEU A 215 -23.07 -11.24 -28.40
C LEU A 215 -24.06 -12.24 -27.78
N ALA A 216 -24.88 -12.90 -28.58
CA ALA A 216 -25.78 -13.96 -28.11
C ALA A 216 -25.01 -15.17 -27.57
N ALA A 217 -23.95 -15.60 -28.27
CA ALA A 217 -23.08 -16.68 -27.80
C ALA A 217 -22.38 -16.33 -26.48
N VAL A 218 -21.84 -15.11 -26.37
CA VAL A 218 -21.15 -14.61 -25.16
C VAL A 218 -22.06 -14.53 -23.94
N ARG A 219 -23.38 -14.36 -24.11
CA ARG A 219 -24.33 -14.45 -22.98
C ARG A 219 -24.31 -15.81 -22.30
N ASN A 220 -24.05 -16.86 -23.07
CA ASN A 220 -24.06 -18.25 -22.62
C ASN A 220 -22.66 -18.74 -22.23
N SER A 221 -21.63 -18.42 -23.02
CA SER A 221 -20.25 -18.89 -22.81
C SER A 221 -19.37 -17.95 -21.97
N GLY A 222 -19.77 -16.68 -21.80
CA GLY A 222 -19.02 -15.65 -21.09
C GLY A 222 -17.91 -14.96 -21.90
N ARG A 223 -17.35 -15.61 -22.93
CA ARG A 223 -16.34 -15.05 -23.85
C ARG A 223 -16.50 -15.58 -25.27
N SER A 224 -16.11 -14.79 -26.26
CA SER A 224 -16.01 -15.21 -27.66
C SER A 224 -14.56 -15.40 -28.10
N GLU A 225 -14.39 -16.23 -29.12
CA GLU A 225 -13.20 -16.17 -29.97
C GLU A 225 -13.21 -14.88 -30.81
N GLU A 226 -12.03 -14.50 -31.28
CA GLU A 226 -11.85 -13.31 -32.10
C GLU A 226 -12.36 -13.55 -33.52
N ARG A 227 -13.31 -12.73 -33.98
CA ARG A 227 -13.85 -12.78 -35.34
C ARG A 227 -13.39 -11.59 -36.15
N ARG A 228 -13.07 -11.82 -37.43
CA ARG A 228 -12.79 -10.74 -38.38
C ARG A 228 -14.11 -10.19 -38.91
N LEU A 229 -14.30 -8.90 -38.76
CA LEU A 229 -15.47 -8.14 -39.20
C LEU A 229 -15.03 -6.96 -40.05
N ARG A 230 -15.96 -6.33 -40.77
CA ARG A 230 -15.68 -5.16 -41.60
C ARG A 230 -16.61 -4.00 -41.22
N THR A 231 -16.03 -2.82 -41.05
CA THR A 231 -16.81 -1.60 -40.82
C THR A 231 -17.43 -1.09 -42.12
N ILE A 232 -18.43 -0.20 -42.04
CA ILE A 232 -19.00 0.47 -43.24
C ILE A 232 -17.95 1.24 -44.05
N THR A 233 -16.85 1.64 -43.41
CA THR A 233 -15.73 2.36 -44.04
C THR A 233 -14.77 1.41 -44.76
N GLY A 234 -15.06 0.11 -44.75
CA GLY A 234 -14.25 -0.94 -45.38
C GLY A 234 -13.09 -1.44 -44.52
N THR A 235 -12.90 -0.91 -43.30
CA THR A 235 -11.79 -1.30 -42.43
C THR A 235 -12.05 -2.69 -41.85
N ALA A 236 -11.11 -3.62 -42.05
CA ALA A 236 -11.15 -4.92 -41.39
C ALA A 236 -10.79 -4.76 -39.90
N VAL A 237 -11.56 -5.40 -39.02
CA VAL A 237 -11.41 -5.29 -37.56
C VAL A 237 -11.47 -6.67 -36.95
N ALA A 238 -10.52 -6.97 -36.06
CA ALA A 238 -10.57 -8.15 -35.20
C ALA A 238 -11.46 -7.81 -33.99
N PHE A 239 -12.53 -8.59 -33.80
CA PHE A 239 -13.60 -8.34 -32.85
C PHE A 239 -13.66 -9.45 -31.79
N GLY A 240 -13.56 -9.07 -30.52
CA GLY A 240 -13.75 -9.98 -29.39
C GLY A 240 -14.70 -9.40 -28.36
N ALA A 241 -15.55 -10.24 -27.79
CA ALA A 241 -16.49 -9.82 -26.75
C ALA A 241 -16.39 -10.72 -25.50
N SER A 242 -16.58 -10.12 -24.34
CA SER A 242 -16.67 -10.81 -23.05
C SER A 242 -17.79 -10.23 -22.19
N LEU A 243 -18.43 -11.07 -21.39
CA LEU A 243 -19.49 -10.65 -20.46
C LEU A 243 -18.92 -10.50 -19.06
N VAL A 244 -19.13 -9.33 -18.46
CA VAL A 244 -18.84 -9.06 -17.05
C VAL A 244 -20.15 -8.85 -16.32
N ARG A 245 -20.30 -9.52 -15.17
CA ARG A 245 -21.45 -9.36 -14.27
C ARG A 245 -20.97 -8.74 -12.97
N GLN A 246 -21.49 -7.57 -12.63
CA GLN A 246 -21.15 -6.86 -11.41
C GLN A 246 -22.43 -6.22 -10.84
N ASP A 247 -22.69 -6.42 -9.54
CA ASP A 247 -23.79 -5.78 -8.81
C ASP A 247 -25.18 -5.87 -9.51
N GLY A 248 -25.46 -7.03 -10.13
CA GLY A 248 -26.72 -7.28 -10.85
C GLY A 248 -26.80 -6.65 -12.24
N THR A 249 -25.81 -5.85 -12.66
CA THR A 249 -25.69 -5.38 -14.04
C THR A 249 -24.79 -6.29 -14.86
N SER A 250 -25.19 -6.51 -16.11
CA SER A 250 -24.46 -7.33 -17.08
C SER A 250 -23.93 -6.41 -18.17
N LEU A 251 -22.61 -6.36 -18.34
CA LEU A 251 -21.93 -5.49 -19.28
C LEU A 251 -21.13 -6.34 -20.28
N PHE A 252 -21.26 -6.07 -21.56
CA PHE A 252 -20.33 -6.55 -22.57
C PHE A 252 -19.12 -5.64 -22.64
N LEU A 253 -17.93 -6.24 -22.50
CA LEU A 253 -16.67 -5.63 -22.86
C LEU A 253 -16.30 -6.11 -24.26
N ILE A 254 -16.34 -5.18 -25.20
CA ILE A 254 -16.04 -5.40 -26.60
C ILE A 254 -14.68 -4.80 -26.90
N ARG A 255 -13.82 -5.59 -27.53
CA ARG A 255 -12.49 -5.19 -27.97
C ARG A 255 -12.42 -5.28 -29.47
N MET A 256 -11.87 -4.25 -30.07
CA MET A 256 -11.74 -4.09 -31.51
C MET A 256 -10.32 -3.65 -31.84
N MET A 257 -9.69 -4.33 -32.78
CA MET A 257 -8.37 -3.97 -33.28
C MET A 257 -8.41 -3.84 -34.81
N PRO A 258 -8.04 -2.70 -35.39
CA PRO A 258 -7.97 -2.58 -36.85
C PRO A 258 -6.91 -3.53 -37.40
N ILE A 259 -7.26 -4.21 -38.48
CA ILE A 259 -6.38 -5.06 -39.27
C ILE A 259 -5.97 -4.21 -40.48
N ALA A 260 -4.69 -3.89 -40.61
CA ALA A 260 -4.21 -3.06 -41.72
C ALA A 260 -4.45 -3.76 -43.08
N GLU A 261 -5.40 -3.24 -43.86
CA GLU A 261 -5.57 -3.61 -45.27
C GLU A 261 -4.48 -2.90 -46.09
N GLY A 262 -3.35 -3.58 -46.24
CA GLY A 262 -2.16 -3.02 -46.89
C GLY A 262 -0.96 -3.97 -46.90
N THR A 263 -0.96 -5.00 -46.06
CA THR A 263 -0.13 -6.17 -46.31
C THR A 263 -0.95 -7.07 -47.21
N GLN A 264 -0.57 -7.16 -48.49
CA GLN A 264 -0.89 -8.34 -49.26
C GLN A 264 -0.72 -9.54 -48.33
N VAL A 265 -1.58 -10.55 -48.47
CA VAL A 265 -1.14 -11.90 -48.12
C VAL A 265 -0.04 -12.27 -49.13
N THR A 266 1.11 -11.57 -49.11
CA THR A 266 2.37 -12.28 -49.03
C THR A 266 2.14 -13.18 -47.85
N THR A 267 2.00 -14.49 -48.11
CA THR A 267 2.47 -15.53 -47.20
C THR A 267 3.41 -14.86 -46.24
N VAL A 268 2.98 -14.61 -44.99
CA VAL A 268 3.87 -14.00 -44.02
C VAL A 268 5.04 -14.96 -44.05
N SER A 269 6.15 -14.51 -44.65
CA SER A 269 7.36 -15.31 -44.68
C SER A 269 7.54 -15.77 -43.24
N GLU A 270 7.94 -17.01 -43.02
CA GLU A 270 8.18 -17.49 -41.65
C GLU A 270 9.02 -16.45 -40.85
N GLU A 271 9.86 -15.69 -41.56
CA GLU A 271 10.63 -14.51 -41.14
C GLU A 271 9.77 -13.40 -40.48
N GLY A 272 8.66 -12.94 -41.07
CA GLY A 272 7.85 -11.83 -40.53
C GLY A 272 7.00 -12.22 -39.32
N ARG A 273 6.61 -13.51 -39.22
CA ARG A 273 5.97 -14.06 -38.01
C ARG A 273 6.98 -14.16 -36.88
N LEU A 274 8.20 -14.61 -37.17
CA LEU A 274 9.27 -14.71 -36.19
C LEU A 274 9.65 -13.32 -35.67
N GLU A 275 9.78 -12.33 -36.55
CA GLU A 275 10.09 -10.94 -36.17
C GLU A 275 9.03 -10.35 -35.22
N SER A 276 7.74 -10.56 -35.52
CA SER A 276 6.64 -10.11 -34.65
C SER A 276 6.65 -10.78 -33.27
N VAL A 277 7.00 -12.07 -33.21
CA VAL A 277 7.11 -12.83 -31.95
C VAL A 277 8.31 -12.39 -31.14
N VAL A 278 9.46 -12.15 -31.80
CA VAL A 278 10.68 -11.64 -31.16
C VAL A 278 10.43 -10.25 -30.56
N GLU A 279 9.71 -9.39 -31.27
CA GLU A 279 9.42 -8.02 -30.82
C GLU A 279 8.46 -7.98 -29.63
N ALA A 280 7.50 -8.91 -29.57
CA ALA A 280 6.54 -9.02 -28.46
C ALA A 280 7.04 -9.90 -27.29
N ALA A 281 8.22 -10.51 -27.40
CA ALA A 281 8.75 -11.40 -26.37
C ALA A 281 9.04 -10.65 -25.06
N PRO A 282 8.63 -11.18 -23.89
CA PRO A 282 8.89 -10.56 -22.60
C PRO A 282 10.35 -10.69 -22.15
N ASP A 283 11.06 -11.69 -22.67
CA ASP A 283 12.50 -11.86 -22.44
C ASP A 283 13.27 -10.92 -23.38
N GLY A 284 14.40 -10.39 -22.91
CA GLY A 284 15.24 -9.51 -23.71
C GLY A 284 15.97 -10.30 -24.79
N ILE A 285 15.82 -9.92 -26.05
CA ILE A 285 16.46 -10.59 -27.19
C ILE A 285 17.32 -9.56 -27.90
N VAL A 286 18.61 -9.88 -28.07
CA VAL A 286 19.59 -9.03 -28.74
C VAL A 286 20.38 -9.85 -29.73
N VAL A 287 20.62 -9.27 -30.90
CA VAL A 287 21.52 -9.81 -31.92
C VAL A 287 22.75 -8.90 -31.97
N THR A 288 23.93 -9.50 -31.88
CA THR A 288 25.22 -8.80 -31.90
C THR A 288 26.16 -9.35 -32.98
N ASP A 289 27.20 -8.59 -33.32
CA ASP A 289 28.37 -9.11 -34.06
C ASP A 289 29.28 -9.97 -33.16
N LEU A 290 30.40 -10.49 -33.69
CA LEU A 290 31.35 -11.30 -32.93
C LEU A 290 32.16 -10.50 -31.89
N GLU A 291 32.14 -9.18 -31.99
CA GLU A 291 32.79 -8.22 -31.11
C GLU A 291 31.83 -7.74 -29.99
N GLY A 292 30.57 -8.15 -30.03
CA GLY A 292 29.54 -7.82 -29.05
C GLY A 292 28.86 -6.46 -29.27
N ARG A 293 28.94 -5.88 -30.47
CA ARG A 293 28.17 -4.68 -30.83
C ARG A 293 26.75 -5.06 -31.24
N VAL A 294 25.78 -4.31 -30.76
CA VAL A 294 24.37 -4.59 -31.01
C VAL A 294 23.97 -4.24 -32.44
N LEU A 295 23.40 -5.21 -33.14
CA LEU A 295 22.82 -5.06 -34.48
C LEU A 295 21.32 -4.79 -34.39
N VAL A 296 20.64 -5.59 -33.56
CA VAL A 296 19.18 -5.55 -33.35
C VAL A 296 18.87 -5.84 -31.89
N ALA A 297 17.87 -5.16 -31.34
CA ALA A 297 17.35 -5.45 -30.00
C ALA A 297 15.83 -5.33 -29.96
N ASN A 298 15.17 -6.28 -29.30
CA ASN A 298 13.72 -6.23 -29.12
C ASN A 298 13.33 -5.30 -27.97
N ARG A 299 12.02 -5.01 -27.88
CA ARG A 299 11.45 -4.23 -26.77
C ARG A 299 11.77 -4.78 -25.38
N GLY A 300 11.79 -6.10 -25.20
CA GLY A 300 12.15 -6.73 -23.92
C GLY A 300 13.54 -6.32 -23.41
N PHE A 301 14.52 -6.19 -24.32
CA PHE A 301 15.84 -5.70 -23.95
C PHE A 301 15.84 -4.20 -23.66
N LEU A 302 15.13 -3.40 -24.48
CA LEU A 302 15.02 -1.95 -24.25
C LEU A 302 14.42 -1.64 -22.88
N ASP A 303 13.43 -2.42 -22.45
CA ASP A 303 12.82 -2.29 -21.12
C ASP A 303 13.83 -2.65 -20.01
N LEU A 304 14.62 -3.72 -20.17
CA LEU A 304 15.69 -4.10 -19.22
C LEU A 304 16.83 -3.07 -19.15
N ALA A 305 17.21 -2.49 -20.28
CA ALA A 305 18.24 -1.46 -20.38
C ALA A 305 17.73 -0.04 -20.07
N GLN A 306 16.42 0.13 -19.92
CA GLN A 306 15.71 1.40 -19.71
C GLN A 306 15.91 2.43 -20.83
N LEU A 307 15.83 1.97 -22.08
CA LEU A 307 16.01 2.79 -23.27
C LEU A 307 14.68 3.00 -24.01
N ALA A 308 14.53 4.16 -24.63
CA ALA A 308 13.28 4.56 -25.27
C ALA A 308 13.17 4.11 -26.72
N ALA A 309 14.30 3.90 -27.40
CA ALA A 309 14.35 3.50 -28.81
C ALA A 309 15.55 2.60 -29.12
N GLU A 310 15.39 1.69 -30.07
CA GLU A 310 16.42 0.75 -30.53
C GLU A 310 17.66 1.47 -31.09
N ASP A 311 17.47 2.62 -31.75
CA ASP A 311 18.54 3.44 -32.32
C ASP A 311 19.58 3.89 -31.28
N GLN A 312 19.22 3.92 -29.99
CA GLN A 312 20.14 4.25 -28.89
C GLN A 312 21.11 3.11 -28.57
N VAL A 313 20.74 1.87 -28.92
CA VAL A 313 21.50 0.66 -28.65
C VAL A 313 22.31 0.23 -29.88
N ARG A 314 21.78 0.43 -31.08
CA ARG A 314 22.40 -0.04 -32.32
C ARG A 314 23.85 0.49 -32.46
N GLY A 315 24.79 -0.43 -32.72
CA GLY A 315 26.23 -0.18 -32.87
C GLY A 315 27.02 -0.02 -31.56
N GLN A 316 26.34 0.06 -30.41
CA GLN A 316 26.97 0.17 -29.10
C GLN A 316 27.41 -1.20 -28.57
N PRO A 317 28.46 -1.26 -27.74
CA PRO A 317 28.93 -2.51 -27.14
C PRO A 317 27.97 -2.98 -26.04
N LEU A 318 27.58 -4.27 -26.09
CA LEU A 318 26.60 -4.86 -25.16
C LEU A 318 27.04 -4.81 -23.68
N GLU A 319 28.35 -4.85 -23.44
CA GLU A 319 29.00 -4.72 -22.12
C GLU A 319 28.63 -3.43 -21.37
N ARG A 320 28.12 -2.41 -22.05
CA ARG A 320 27.61 -1.19 -21.40
C ARG A 320 26.44 -1.47 -20.47
N TRP A 321 25.58 -2.42 -20.85
CA TRP A 321 24.35 -2.76 -20.12
C TRP A 321 24.39 -4.14 -19.51
N VAL A 322 25.10 -5.11 -20.10
CA VAL A 322 25.13 -6.48 -19.60
C VAL A 322 26.50 -6.76 -18.98
N GLY A 323 26.50 -7.30 -17.77
CA GLY A 323 27.70 -7.72 -17.06
C GLY A 323 27.85 -7.13 -15.67
N ARG A 324 28.53 -7.86 -14.79
CA ARG A 324 29.07 -7.34 -13.53
C ARG A 324 30.43 -6.67 -13.76
N PRO A 325 30.88 -5.76 -12.88
CA PRO A 325 32.21 -5.17 -13.00
C PRO A 325 33.29 -6.27 -13.00
N GLY A 326 33.92 -6.54 -14.14
CA GLY A 326 35.13 -7.37 -14.20
C GLY A 326 35.23 -8.55 -15.18
N ALA A 327 34.33 -8.74 -16.17
CA ALA A 327 34.58 -9.46 -17.47
C ALA A 327 33.46 -10.41 -18.00
N ASP A 328 32.22 -10.35 -17.51
CA ASP A 328 31.18 -11.35 -17.86
C ASP A 328 30.87 -11.50 -19.37
N VAL A 329 30.77 -10.39 -20.12
CA VAL A 329 30.45 -10.44 -21.57
C VAL A 329 31.62 -10.98 -22.39
N GLY A 330 32.86 -10.67 -22.01
CA GLY A 330 34.05 -11.20 -22.69
C GLY A 330 34.14 -12.73 -22.57
N VAL A 331 33.83 -13.27 -21.39
CA VAL A 331 33.78 -14.72 -21.14
C VAL A 331 32.66 -15.39 -21.92
N LEU A 332 31.50 -14.74 -22.02
CA LEU A 332 30.39 -15.23 -22.84
C LEU A 332 30.80 -15.32 -24.32
N LEU A 333 31.40 -14.26 -24.86
CA LEU A 333 31.84 -14.22 -26.27
C LEU A 333 32.98 -15.21 -26.55
N SER A 334 33.93 -15.42 -25.63
CA SER A 334 34.96 -16.45 -25.80
C SER A 334 34.37 -17.85 -25.80
N THR A 335 33.42 -18.13 -24.89
CA THR A 335 32.72 -19.41 -24.82
C THR A 335 31.94 -19.69 -26.12
N LEU A 336 31.31 -18.65 -26.69
CA LEU A 336 30.59 -18.74 -27.95
C LEU A 336 31.51 -18.93 -29.16
N ARG A 337 32.72 -18.36 -29.15
CA ARG A 337 33.72 -18.59 -30.22
C ARG A 337 34.24 -20.02 -30.23
N GLU A 338 34.43 -20.62 -29.06
CA GLU A 338 34.93 -22.00 -28.94
C GLU A 338 33.84 -23.05 -29.16
N HIS A 339 32.65 -22.87 -28.53
CA HIS A 339 31.62 -23.90 -28.45
C HIS A 339 30.36 -23.58 -29.28
N GLY A 340 30.21 -22.36 -29.78
CA GLY A 340 29.07 -21.93 -30.61
C GLY A 340 27.75 -21.70 -29.87
N VAL A 341 27.61 -22.17 -28.63
CA VAL A 341 26.40 -22.03 -27.81
C VAL A 341 26.78 -21.85 -26.34
N ALA A 342 26.06 -20.98 -25.63
CA ALA A 342 26.12 -20.81 -24.18
C ALA A 342 24.71 -20.88 -23.59
N ARG A 343 24.55 -21.55 -22.45
CA ARG A 343 23.25 -21.72 -21.77
C ARG A 343 23.40 -21.41 -20.29
N LEU A 344 22.33 -20.90 -19.68
CA LEU A 344 22.21 -20.69 -18.24
C LEU A 344 23.35 -19.80 -17.66
N PHE A 345 23.79 -18.80 -18.42
CA PHE A 345 24.88 -17.92 -17.98
C PHE A 345 24.30 -16.78 -17.13
N ALA A 346 24.46 -16.88 -15.81
CA ALA A 346 23.92 -15.89 -14.87
C ALA A 346 24.79 -14.64 -14.79
N THR A 347 24.18 -13.46 -14.94
CA THR A 347 24.85 -12.16 -14.81
C THR A 347 23.84 -11.06 -14.42
N GLY A 348 24.25 -9.79 -14.46
CA GLY A 348 23.38 -8.64 -14.23
C GLY A 348 23.21 -7.78 -15.48
N VAL A 349 22.06 -7.11 -15.58
CA VAL A 349 21.83 -6.00 -16.50
C VAL A 349 21.75 -4.70 -15.70
N ARG A 350 22.41 -3.65 -16.20
CA ARG A 350 22.41 -2.32 -15.64
C ARG A 350 21.74 -1.35 -16.63
N GLY A 351 20.63 -0.76 -16.22
CA GLY A 351 19.94 0.27 -16.98
C GLY A 351 20.64 1.64 -16.91
N GLU A 352 20.30 2.54 -17.84
CA GLU A 352 20.84 3.91 -17.88
C GLU A 352 20.56 4.71 -16.59
N TYR A 353 19.45 4.44 -15.89
CA TYR A 353 19.10 5.10 -14.62
C TYR A 353 19.59 4.33 -13.38
N CYS A 354 20.68 3.56 -13.52
CA CYS A 354 21.29 2.75 -12.45
C CYS A 354 20.38 1.67 -11.84
N SER A 355 19.32 1.23 -12.53
CA SER A 355 18.59 0.02 -12.13
C SER A 355 19.44 -1.22 -12.42
N THR A 356 19.49 -2.16 -11.49
CA THR A 356 20.15 -3.46 -11.70
C THR A 356 19.11 -4.58 -11.71
N ALA A 357 19.12 -5.42 -12.73
CA ALA A 357 18.32 -6.64 -12.81
C ALA A 357 19.25 -7.86 -12.89
N GLU A 358 18.92 -8.94 -12.18
CA GLU A 358 19.65 -10.20 -12.34
C GLU A 358 19.03 -11.01 -13.48
N VAL A 359 19.85 -11.42 -14.44
CA VAL A 359 19.39 -12.10 -15.64
C VAL A 359 20.16 -13.39 -15.89
N GLU A 360 19.49 -14.32 -16.55
CA GLU A 360 20.07 -15.54 -17.06
C GLU A 360 20.14 -15.46 -18.58
N LEU A 361 21.35 -15.58 -19.15
CA LEU A 361 21.60 -15.48 -20.58
C LEU A 361 21.65 -16.86 -21.22
N SER A 362 21.06 -16.97 -22.41
CA SER A 362 21.29 -18.08 -23.34
C SER A 362 21.67 -17.49 -24.69
N ALA A 363 22.78 -17.94 -25.27
CA ALA A 363 23.30 -17.38 -26.49
C ALA A 363 23.72 -18.45 -27.49
N ALA A 364 23.62 -18.15 -28.78
CA ALA A 364 24.04 -19.03 -29.86
C ALA A 364 24.61 -18.22 -31.02
N VAL A 365 25.66 -18.75 -31.65
CA VAL A 365 26.25 -18.19 -32.87
C VAL A 365 25.55 -18.78 -34.08
N THR A 366 24.98 -17.92 -34.92
CA THR A 366 24.40 -18.28 -36.20
C THR A 366 25.34 -17.85 -37.32
N ARG A 367 25.61 -18.76 -38.26
CA ARG A 367 26.46 -18.50 -39.44
C ARG A 367 25.65 -18.36 -40.73
N THR A 368 24.35 -18.13 -40.60
CA THR A 368 23.40 -18.06 -41.70
C THR A 368 23.39 -16.62 -42.27
N GLY A 369 24.37 -16.29 -43.11
CA GLY A 369 24.53 -14.94 -43.68
C GLY A 369 25.94 -14.67 -44.22
N ARG A 370 26.21 -13.46 -44.71
CA ARG A 370 27.56 -13.02 -45.12
C ARG A 370 28.50 -12.85 -43.93
N GLU A 371 27.96 -12.55 -42.75
CA GLU A 371 28.71 -12.35 -41.51
C GLU A 371 28.06 -13.17 -40.37
N PRO A 372 28.86 -13.80 -39.48
CA PRO A 372 28.35 -14.53 -38.33
C PRO A 372 27.78 -13.58 -37.29
N VAL A 373 26.60 -13.90 -36.75
CA VAL A 373 25.92 -13.10 -35.73
C VAL A 373 25.68 -13.94 -34.47
N VAL A 374 25.62 -13.26 -33.33
CA VAL A 374 25.35 -13.88 -32.04
C VAL A 374 23.96 -13.46 -31.57
N GLY A 375 23.06 -14.43 -31.40
CA GLY A 375 21.75 -14.21 -30.77
C GLY A 375 21.85 -14.48 -29.27
N ILE A 376 21.40 -13.54 -28.45
CA ILE A 376 21.41 -13.60 -26.99
C ILE A 376 19.98 -13.38 -26.49
N ILE A 377 19.49 -14.31 -25.67
CA ILE A 377 18.23 -14.23 -24.96
C ILE A 377 18.54 -14.03 -23.48
N MET A 378 17.88 -13.06 -22.85
CA MET A 378 18.08 -12.62 -21.49
C MET A 378 16.76 -12.73 -20.73
N ARG A 379 16.77 -13.53 -19.69
CA ARG A 379 15.59 -13.73 -18.86
C ARG A 379 15.80 -13.11 -17.50
N ASP A 380 14.89 -12.22 -17.09
CA ASP A 380 14.89 -11.68 -15.73
C ASP A 380 14.54 -12.77 -14.71
N ILE A 381 15.47 -13.05 -13.80
CA ILE A 381 15.33 -14.04 -12.72
C ILE A 381 15.10 -13.39 -11.34
N GLY A 382 15.05 -12.05 -11.26
CA GLY A 382 14.90 -11.31 -10.01
C GLY A 382 13.64 -11.71 -9.22
N ARG A 383 12.51 -11.93 -9.91
CA ARG A 383 11.25 -12.39 -9.28
C ARG A 383 11.33 -13.83 -8.75
N ARG A 384 12.16 -14.68 -9.37
CA ARG A 384 12.36 -16.09 -8.96
C ARG A 384 13.30 -16.19 -7.77
N LEU A 385 14.33 -15.34 -7.73
CA LEU A 385 15.25 -15.22 -6.59
C LEU A 385 14.53 -14.63 -5.36
N ALA A 386 13.70 -13.59 -5.55
CA ALA A 386 12.88 -13.02 -4.47
C ALA A 386 11.93 -14.04 -3.81
N ASN A 387 11.45 -15.04 -4.57
CA ASN A 387 10.63 -16.14 -4.06
C ASN A 387 11.44 -17.31 -3.48
N ARG A 388 12.72 -17.45 -3.81
CA ARG A 388 13.64 -18.39 -3.15
C ARG A 388 14.18 -17.85 -1.83
N SER A 389 14.12 -16.54 -1.60
CA SER A 389 14.42 -15.89 -0.32
C SER A 389 13.32 -16.15 0.73
N GLY A 390 13.12 -17.42 1.11
CA GLY A 390 12.30 -17.79 2.28
C GLY A 390 12.76 -17.07 3.56
N GLY A 391 14.04 -16.73 3.64
CA GLY A 391 14.65 -16.02 4.77
C GLY A 391 14.21 -14.56 4.97
N ALA A 392 13.83 -13.82 3.91
CA ALA A 392 13.39 -12.43 4.05
C ALA A 392 12.03 -12.32 4.79
N ARG A 393 11.20 -13.36 4.69
CA ARG A 393 9.94 -13.46 5.46
C ARG A 393 10.17 -13.79 6.94
N ASP A 394 11.25 -14.51 7.27
CA ASP A 394 11.63 -14.78 8.66
C ASP A 394 12.26 -13.56 9.35
N LEU A 395 13.07 -12.77 8.63
CA LEU A 395 13.60 -11.50 9.16
C LEU A 395 12.47 -10.51 9.47
N GLY A 396 11.49 -10.37 8.57
CA GLY A 396 10.32 -9.51 8.79
C GLY A 396 9.44 -9.94 9.97
N ARG A 397 9.39 -11.25 10.30
CA ARG A 397 8.67 -11.77 11.46
C ARG A 397 9.47 -11.58 12.76
N ALA A 398 10.78 -11.77 12.72
CA ALA A 398 11.68 -11.55 13.85
C ALA A 398 11.77 -10.06 14.24
N VAL A 399 11.84 -9.15 13.27
CA VAL A 399 11.82 -7.71 13.51
C VAL A 399 10.48 -7.25 14.12
N LYS A 400 9.35 -7.87 13.72
CA LYS A 400 8.03 -7.64 14.35
C LYS A 400 7.95 -8.13 15.80
N GLN A 401 8.62 -9.25 16.13
CA GLN A 401 8.72 -9.71 17.53
C GLN A 401 9.61 -8.80 18.38
N LEU A 402 10.66 -8.19 17.80
CA LEU A 402 11.47 -7.21 18.52
C LEU A 402 10.71 -5.89 18.74
N THR A 403 9.79 -5.52 17.84
CA THR A 403 8.95 -4.31 18.03
C THR A 403 7.93 -4.44 19.17
N SER A 404 7.51 -5.66 19.54
CA SER A 404 6.64 -5.88 20.72
C SER A 404 7.39 -5.83 22.06
N LEU A 405 8.73 -5.78 22.04
CA LEU A 405 9.59 -5.59 23.21
C LEU A 405 9.92 -4.11 23.48
N VAL A 406 9.45 -3.19 22.63
CA VAL A 406 9.59 -1.75 22.82
C VAL A 406 8.83 -1.34 24.09
N GLY A 407 9.56 -0.79 25.07
CA GLY A 407 9.04 -0.45 26.40
C GLY A 407 9.35 -1.48 27.49
N ARG A 408 9.90 -2.66 27.15
CA ARG A 408 10.32 -3.70 28.11
C ARG A 408 11.83 -3.90 28.18
N VAL A 409 12.57 -3.44 27.17
CA VAL A 409 14.03 -3.57 27.04
C VAL A 409 14.63 -2.21 26.68
N SER A 410 15.88 -1.97 27.08
CA SER A 410 16.61 -0.74 26.77
C SER A 410 16.86 -0.61 25.25
N LEU A 411 16.86 0.61 24.73
CA LEU A 411 17.11 0.88 23.32
C LEU A 411 18.49 0.35 22.83
N PRO A 412 19.60 0.47 23.61
CA PRO A 412 20.89 -0.10 23.22
C PRO A 412 20.86 -1.61 23.02
N ASP A 413 20.18 -2.35 23.91
CA ASP A 413 20.08 -3.81 23.82
C ASP A 413 19.23 -4.22 22.62
N LEU A 414 18.12 -3.50 22.36
CA LEU A 414 17.25 -3.76 21.21
C LEU A 414 17.96 -3.52 19.86
N VAL A 415 18.82 -2.49 19.79
CA VAL A 415 19.64 -2.23 18.61
C VAL A 415 20.71 -3.30 18.44
N ARG A 416 21.34 -3.75 19.52
CA ARG A 416 22.32 -4.84 19.47
C ARG A 416 21.69 -6.15 19.01
N ASP A 417 20.52 -6.49 19.51
CA ASP A 417 19.81 -7.73 19.18
C ASP A 417 19.30 -7.73 17.73
N THR A 418 18.79 -6.59 17.25
CA THR A 418 18.42 -6.43 15.83
C THR A 418 19.65 -6.56 14.93
N THR A 419 20.78 -5.96 15.31
CA THR A 419 22.04 -6.06 14.56
C THR A 419 22.54 -7.50 14.51
N ASP A 420 22.57 -8.21 15.65
CA ASP A 420 23.02 -9.61 15.71
C ASP A 420 22.14 -10.54 14.89
N LEU A 421 20.82 -10.31 14.88
CA LEU A 421 19.86 -11.10 14.09
C LEU A 421 20.02 -10.85 12.58
N VAL A 422 20.18 -9.58 12.18
CA VAL A 422 20.41 -9.19 10.79
C VAL A 422 21.75 -9.72 10.30
N GLU A 423 22.82 -9.59 11.08
CA GLU A 423 24.15 -10.10 10.72
C GLU A 423 24.14 -11.62 10.54
N ARG A 424 23.52 -12.35 11.47
CA ARG A 424 23.37 -13.81 11.36
C ARG A 424 22.65 -14.20 10.07
N HIS A 425 21.55 -13.52 9.74
CA HIS A 425 20.75 -13.81 8.57
C HIS A 425 21.54 -13.64 7.26
N PHE A 426 22.28 -12.53 7.13
CA PHE A 426 23.10 -12.29 5.93
C PHE A 426 24.25 -13.30 5.79
N ILE A 427 24.84 -13.74 6.91
CA ILE A 427 25.88 -14.77 6.90
C ILE A 427 25.32 -16.12 6.44
N GLU A 428 24.15 -16.52 6.94
CA GLU A 428 23.46 -17.76 6.52
C GLU A 428 23.09 -17.71 5.02
N ALA A 429 22.52 -16.60 4.55
CA ALA A 429 22.16 -16.43 3.15
C ALA A 429 23.38 -16.46 2.20
N ALA A 430 24.50 -15.85 2.60
CA ALA A 430 25.72 -15.87 1.80
C ALA A 430 26.35 -17.27 1.74
N LEU A 431 26.25 -18.06 2.81
CA LEU A 431 26.71 -19.45 2.83
C LEU A 431 25.81 -20.35 1.97
N GLU A 432 24.50 -20.17 2.00
CA GLU A 432 23.57 -20.90 1.12
C GLU A 432 23.82 -20.60 -0.36
N LEU A 433 24.02 -19.31 -0.70
CA LEU A 433 24.27 -18.88 -2.08
C LEU A 433 25.61 -19.40 -2.63
N THR A 434 26.54 -19.76 -1.76
CA THR A 434 27.89 -20.22 -2.14
C THR A 434 28.13 -21.69 -1.83
N GLU A 435 27.07 -22.48 -1.63
CA GLU A 435 27.14 -23.92 -1.31
C GLU A 435 28.10 -24.23 -0.15
N GLN A 436 28.03 -23.43 0.92
CA GLN A 436 28.90 -23.48 2.10
C GLN A 436 30.38 -23.11 1.86
N ASN A 437 30.74 -22.57 0.69
CA ASN A 437 32.09 -22.07 0.45
C ASN A 437 32.35 -20.74 1.18
N ARG A 438 32.99 -20.83 2.34
CA ARG A 438 33.32 -19.69 3.21
C ARG A 438 34.16 -18.60 2.53
N THR A 439 34.96 -18.96 1.52
CA THR A 439 35.80 -18.00 0.80
C THR A 439 34.96 -17.12 -0.12
N SER A 440 34.12 -17.75 -0.94
CA SER A 440 33.19 -17.05 -1.82
C SER A 440 32.12 -16.30 -1.02
N ALA A 441 31.67 -16.85 0.13
CA ALA A 441 30.74 -16.16 1.02
C ALA A 441 31.31 -14.85 1.58
N ALA A 442 32.61 -14.81 1.92
CA ALA A 442 33.28 -13.60 2.39
C ALA A 442 33.35 -12.52 1.29
N GLU A 443 33.58 -12.93 0.03
CA GLU A 443 33.60 -12.05 -1.13
C GLU A 443 32.20 -11.49 -1.43
N VAL A 444 31.16 -12.33 -1.38
CA VAL A 444 29.75 -11.92 -1.54
C VAL A 444 29.32 -10.92 -0.46
N LEU A 445 29.80 -11.10 0.78
CA LEU A 445 29.50 -10.20 1.90
C LEU A 445 30.40 -8.95 1.95
N GLY A 446 31.44 -8.86 1.11
CA GLY A 446 32.39 -7.74 1.12
C GLY A 446 33.21 -7.62 2.41
N VAL A 447 33.40 -8.71 3.16
CA VAL A 447 34.15 -8.74 4.42
C VAL A 447 35.43 -9.55 4.31
N SER A 448 36.42 -9.27 5.17
CA SER A 448 37.63 -10.09 5.23
C SER A 448 37.31 -11.50 5.70
N ARG A 449 38.05 -12.50 5.19
CA ARG A 449 37.89 -13.91 5.61
C ARG A 449 38.00 -14.06 7.12
N GLN A 450 38.95 -13.35 7.74
CA GLN A 450 39.14 -13.36 9.20
C GLN A 450 37.91 -12.83 9.96
N SER A 451 37.30 -11.74 9.48
CA SER A 451 36.08 -11.18 10.06
C SER A 451 34.90 -12.14 9.96
N LEU A 452 34.74 -12.82 8.81
CA LEU A 452 33.70 -13.83 8.64
C LEU A 452 33.86 -14.99 9.63
N TYR A 453 35.08 -15.49 9.84
CA TYR A 453 35.34 -16.57 10.81
C TYR A 453 34.97 -16.20 12.25
N VAL A 454 35.26 -14.96 12.67
CA VAL A 454 34.88 -14.47 14.01
C VAL A 454 33.36 -14.43 14.15
N LYS A 455 32.65 -13.93 13.13
CA LYS A 455 31.19 -13.85 13.14
C LYS A 455 30.51 -15.23 13.08
N LEU A 456 31.02 -16.16 12.28
CA LEU A 456 30.55 -17.56 12.25
C LEU A 456 30.64 -18.23 13.63
N ARG A 457 31.74 -17.99 14.35
CA ARG A 457 31.92 -18.50 15.72
C ARG A 457 30.98 -17.81 16.72
N ARG A 458 30.74 -16.51 16.58
CA ARG A 458 29.84 -15.74 17.45
C ARG A 458 28.38 -16.19 17.32
N TYR A 459 27.93 -16.50 16.10
CA TYR A 459 26.53 -16.84 15.82
C TYR A 459 26.25 -18.36 15.74
N ASN A 460 27.28 -19.20 15.92
CA ASN A 460 27.21 -20.66 15.91
C ASN A 460 26.59 -21.24 14.62
N VAL A 461 26.86 -20.60 13.48
CA VAL A 461 26.33 -20.98 12.16
C VAL A 461 27.29 -21.99 11.51
N GLY A 462 26.78 -23.18 11.15
CA GLY A 462 27.53 -24.22 10.42
C GLY A 462 28.21 -25.30 11.28
N ARG A 463 27.57 -25.77 12.36
CA ARG A 463 28.09 -26.84 13.22
C ARG A 463 27.36 -28.20 13.17
N ASP A 464 26.31 -28.32 12.37
CA ASP A 464 25.61 -29.60 12.17
C ASP A 464 25.86 -30.10 10.74
N ASP A 465 26.90 -30.92 10.59
CA ASP A 465 27.02 -32.03 9.63
C ASP A 465 28.48 -32.52 9.62
N ALA A 466 28.87 -33.24 10.67
CA ALA A 466 30.03 -34.13 10.63
C ALA A 466 29.52 -35.57 10.84
N PRO A 467 29.72 -36.49 9.88
CA PRO A 467 29.31 -37.88 10.05
C PRO A 467 30.14 -38.51 11.19
N ARG A 468 29.45 -39.08 12.18
CA ARG A 468 30.07 -39.99 13.15
C ARG A 468 30.46 -41.29 12.42
N SER A 469 31.63 -41.31 11.80
CA SER A 469 32.32 -42.54 11.38
C SER A 469 33.36 -42.90 12.44
N GLY A 470 33.19 -44.06 13.06
CA GLY A 470 33.97 -44.53 14.21
C GLY A 470 35.39 -45.01 13.92
N SER A 471 36.13 -45.24 14.99
CA SER A 471 37.05 -46.37 15.18
C SER A 471 37.61 -46.32 16.60
N GLU A 472 37.13 -47.22 17.46
CA GLU A 472 37.93 -47.69 18.60
C GLU A 472 39.12 -48.49 18.03
N PRO A 473 40.36 -48.25 18.48
CA PRO A 473 41.43 -49.20 18.25
C PRO A 473 41.41 -50.24 19.38
N SER A 474 41.31 -51.49 18.98
CA SER A 474 41.64 -52.65 19.78
C SER A 474 43.10 -52.60 20.25
N SER A 475 43.29 -52.69 21.58
CA SER A 475 44.42 -53.33 22.25
C SER A 475 44.03 -53.67 23.68
#